data_AF-A0A2M7CY54-F1
#
_entry.id   AF-A0A2M7CY54-F1
#
_cell.length_a   1.000
_cell.length_b   1.000
_cell.length_c   1.000
_cell.angle_alpha   90.00
_cell.angle_beta   90.00
_cell.angle_gamma   90.00
#
_symmetry.space_group_name_H-M   'P 1'
#
loop_
_entity.id
_entity.type
_entity.pdbx_description
1 polymer ?
#
loop_
_entity_poly.entity_id
_entity_poly.type
_entity_poly.pdbx_seq_one_letter_code
_entity_poly.pdbx_strand_id
1 'polypeptide(L)'
;RLQRVNRGGTPVPALLASSLLALVLIVSNTFNTVIALLAFLFVCNYALTFSSLFVLRKREPDVPRPFRVPGYPLVPGLAWLGSIAFIGTALISDFGNSLIALTLVASSWPVYRSLRRPLPANPPG
;
A
#
# COMPACT_ATOMS: atom_id res chain seq x y z
N ARG A 1 0.11 -14.76 -14.68
CA ARG A 1 -0.78 -15.74 -15.37
C ARG A 1 -1.87 -16.31 -14.43
N LEU A 2 -2.40 -15.51 -13.49
CA LEU A 2 -3.35 -15.95 -12.44
C LEU A 2 -4.73 -15.25 -12.51
N GLN A 3 -5.06 -14.61 -13.64
CA GLN A 3 -6.36 -13.94 -13.84
C GLN A 3 -7.36 -14.83 -14.61
N ARG A 4 -7.37 -16.14 -14.37
CA ARG A 4 -8.49 -16.97 -14.85
C ARG A 4 -9.65 -16.83 -13.88
N VAL A 5 -10.51 -15.86 -14.17
CA VAL A 5 -11.80 -15.67 -13.51
C VAL A 5 -12.66 -16.89 -13.82
N ASN A 6 -13.15 -17.58 -12.79
CA ASN A 6 -14.12 -18.66 -12.96
C ASN A 6 -15.47 -18.08 -13.39
N ARG A 7 -16.28 -18.86 -14.12
CA ARG A 7 -17.54 -18.45 -14.76
C ARG A 7 -18.62 -17.84 -13.82
N GLY A 8 -18.44 -17.90 -12.50
CA GLY A 8 -19.39 -17.38 -11.49
C GLY A 8 -19.08 -16.00 -10.92
N GLY A 9 -18.09 -15.27 -11.44
CA GLY A 9 -17.77 -13.89 -10.99
C GLY A 9 -17.07 -13.79 -9.63
N THR A 10 -17.02 -14.88 -8.85
CA THR A 10 -16.24 -14.99 -7.62
C THR A 10 -14.99 -15.86 -7.84
N PRO A 11 -13.78 -15.36 -7.56
CA PRO A 11 -12.55 -16.12 -7.68
C PRO A 11 -12.42 -17.11 -6.50
N VAL A 12 -13.16 -18.22 -6.57
CA VAL A 12 -13.12 -19.34 -5.61
C VAL A 12 -11.70 -19.74 -5.18
N PRO A 13 -10.71 -19.92 -6.09
CA PRO A 13 -9.36 -20.27 -5.66
C PRO A 13 -8.67 -19.18 -4.80
N ALA A 14 -8.96 -17.90 -5.03
CA ALA A 14 -8.43 -16.82 -4.20
C ALA A 14 -9.11 -16.78 -2.81
N LEU A 15 -10.40 -17.08 -2.78
CA LEU A 15 -11.16 -17.16 -1.54
C LEU A 15 -10.66 -18.32 -0.67
N LEU A 16 -10.49 -19.51 -1.24
CA LEU A 16 -9.92 -20.66 -0.53
C LEU A 16 -8.48 -20.39 -0.06
N ALA A 17 -7.64 -19.78 -0.90
CA ALA A 17 -6.26 -19.46 -0.52
C ALA A 17 -6.20 -18.46 0.64
N SER A 18 -7.02 -17.42 0.63
CA SER A 18 -7.08 -16.43 1.72
C SER A 18 -7.66 -17.02 3.01
N SER A 19 -8.69 -17.86 2.93
CA SER A 19 -9.23 -18.59 4.09
C SER A 19 -8.22 -19.56 4.70
N LEU A 20 -7.48 -20.31 3.87
CA LEU A 20 -6.44 -21.22 4.35
C LEU A 20 -5.31 -20.46 5.05
N LEU A 21 -4.86 -19.35 4.46
CA LEU A 21 -3.84 -18.49 5.06
C LEU A 21 -4.30 -17.95 6.42
N ALA A 22 -5.55 -17.52 6.53
CA ALA A 22 -6.13 -17.04 7.79
C ALA A 22 -6.13 -18.14 8.86
N LEU A 23 -6.51 -19.38 8.51
CA LEU A 23 -6.47 -20.52 9.43
C LEU A 23 -5.04 -20.81 9.92
N VAL A 24 -4.05 -20.80 9.03
CA VAL A 24 -2.64 -20.99 9.39
C VAL A 24 -2.19 -19.90 10.37
N LEU A 25 -2.52 -18.64 10.09
CA LEU A 25 -2.17 -17.51 10.96
C LEU A 25 -2.78 -17.61 12.36
N ILE A 26 -4.02 -18.07 12.47
CA ILE A 26 -4.69 -18.31 13.76
C ILE A 26 -3.96 -19.39 14.56
N VAL A 27 -3.59 -20.50 13.90
CA VAL A 27 -2.91 -21.63 14.56
C VAL A 27 -1.46 -21.28 14.96
N SER A 28 -0.76 -20.44 14.20
CA SER A 28 0.64 -20.10 14.46
C SER A 28 0.90 -19.26 15.73
N ASN A 29 -0.12 -18.75 16.41
CA ASN A 29 -0.02 -17.88 17.61
C ASN A 29 0.87 -16.61 17.44
N THR A 30 1.34 -16.35 16.22
CA THR A 30 2.17 -15.20 15.81
C THR A 30 1.34 -14.12 15.11
N PHE A 31 0.01 -14.25 15.16
CA PHE A 31 -0.96 -13.37 14.50
C PHE A 31 -0.76 -11.90 14.88
N ASN A 32 -0.53 -11.61 16.16
CA ASN A 32 -0.32 -10.25 16.65
C ASN A 32 0.90 -9.59 15.99
N THR A 33 2.00 -10.32 15.86
CA THR A 33 3.22 -9.85 15.20
C THR A 33 2.97 -9.57 13.72
N VAL A 34 2.27 -10.48 13.03
CA VAL A 34 1.95 -10.32 11.61
C VAL A 34 1.04 -9.10 11.38
N ILE A 35 0.02 -8.91 12.21
CA ILE A 35 -0.85 -7.72 12.13
C ILE A 35 -0.04 -6.44 12.37
N ALA A 36 0.84 -6.42 13.36
CA ALA A 36 1.66 -5.24 13.64
C ALA A 36 2.53 -4.86 12.43
N LEU A 37 3.15 -5.84 11.78
CA LEU A 37 3.91 -5.64 10.53
C LEU A 37 3.03 -5.12 9.39
N LEU A 38 1.83 -5.69 9.20
CA LEU A 38 0.89 -5.26 8.16
C LEU A 38 0.37 -3.85 8.40
N ALA A 39 0.02 -3.50 9.64
CA ALA A 39 -0.43 -2.17 10.00
C ALA A 39 0.64 -1.12 9.69
N PHE A 40 1.89 -1.39 10.06
CA PHE A 40 3.01 -0.52 9.72
C PHE A 40 3.18 -0.36 8.20
N LEU A 41 3.20 -1.48 7.46
CA LEU A 41 3.31 -1.48 6.00
C LEU A 41 2.20 -0.64 5.35
N PHE A 42 0.95 -0.80 5.80
CA PHE A 42 -0.18 -0.01 5.29
C PHE A 42 0.00 1.48 5.55
N VAL A 43 0.41 1.87 6.75
CA VAL A 43 0.62 3.28 7.09
C VAL A 43 1.76 3.89 6.29
N CYS A 44 2.87 3.17 6.10
CA CYS A 44 3.94 3.58 5.20
C CYS A 44 3.46 3.76 3.76
N ASN A 45 2.68 2.82 3.23
CA ASN A 45 2.12 2.91 1.89
C ASN A 45 1.15 4.11 1.75
N TYR A 46 0.38 4.41 2.78
CA TYR A 46 -0.48 5.60 2.81
C TYR A 46 0.34 6.89 2.82
N ALA A 47 1.39 6.98 3.63
CA ALA A 47 2.30 8.13 3.63
C ALA A 47 2.90 8.37 2.23
N LEU A 48 3.37 7.31 1.56
CA LEU A 48 3.84 7.34 0.17
C LEU A 48 2.74 7.79 -0.81
N THR A 49 1.54 7.24 -0.69
CA THR A 49 0.41 7.56 -1.56
C THR A 49 0.01 9.03 -1.44
N PHE A 50 -0.12 9.55 -0.21
CA PHE A 50 -0.40 10.96 0.03
C PHE A 50 0.73 11.85 -0.50
N SER A 51 1.99 11.46 -0.28
CA SER A 51 3.15 12.19 -0.81
C SER A 51 3.11 12.24 -2.35
N SER A 52 2.83 11.11 -3.00
CA SER A 52 2.66 11.03 -4.45
C SER A 52 1.50 11.91 -4.94
N LEU A 53 0.39 11.95 -4.21
CA LEU A 53 -0.74 12.82 -4.52
C LEU A 53 -0.34 14.31 -4.45
N PHE A 54 0.41 14.74 -3.44
CA PHE A 54 0.91 16.13 -3.38
C PHE A 54 1.89 16.44 -4.50
N VAL A 55 2.82 15.52 -4.82
CA VAL A 55 3.79 15.68 -5.91
C VAL A 55 3.09 15.75 -7.27
N LEU A 56 2.16 14.84 -7.55
CA LEU A 56 1.41 14.81 -8.81
C LEU A 56 0.57 16.06 -8.98
N ARG A 57 -0.02 16.57 -7.88
CA ARG A 57 -0.78 17.82 -7.92
C ARG A 57 0.07 19.05 -8.21
N LYS A 58 1.36 19.03 -7.83
CA LYS A 58 2.32 20.09 -8.16
C LYS A 58 2.87 19.95 -9.57
N ARG A 59 3.06 18.71 -10.06
CA ARG A 59 3.66 18.41 -11.36
C ARG A 59 2.68 18.57 -12.52
N GLU A 60 1.41 18.24 -12.29
CA GLU A 60 0.35 18.30 -13.31
C GLU A 60 -0.85 19.10 -12.79
N PRO A 61 -0.74 20.44 -12.77
CA PRO A 61 -1.82 21.32 -12.31
C PRO A 61 -2.98 21.42 -13.32
N ASP A 62 -2.72 21.26 -14.62
CA ASP A 62 -3.66 21.57 -15.71
C ASP A 62 -4.52 20.39 -16.21
N VAL A 63 -4.41 19.22 -15.59
CA VAL A 63 -5.23 18.06 -15.99
C VAL A 63 -6.69 18.30 -15.58
N PRO A 64 -7.69 18.10 -16.45
CA PRO A 64 -9.10 18.19 -16.08
C PRO A 64 -9.40 17.14 -15.01
N ARG A 65 -9.74 17.58 -13.78
CA ARG A 65 -10.01 16.70 -12.64
C ARG A 65 -11.52 16.48 -12.48
N PRO A 66 -12.08 15.36 -12.94
CA PRO A 66 -13.50 15.04 -12.77
C PRO A 66 -13.89 14.78 -11.32
N PHE A 67 -12.93 14.49 -10.42
CA PHE A 67 -13.18 14.33 -8.99
C PHE A 67 -12.26 15.24 -8.15
N ARG A 68 -12.84 16.16 -7.39
CA ARG A 68 -12.13 17.02 -6.43
C ARG A 68 -12.47 16.53 -5.02
N VAL A 69 -11.45 16.12 -4.27
CA VAL A 69 -11.62 15.70 -2.88
C VAL A 69 -12.16 16.89 -2.06
N PRO A 70 -13.35 16.79 -1.44
CA PRO A 70 -13.87 17.84 -0.57
C PRO A 70 -12.93 18.03 0.63
N GLY A 71 -12.60 19.28 0.96
CA GLY A 71 -11.66 19.59 2.05
C GLY A 71 -10.18 19.44 1.69
N TYR A 72 -9.83 19.37 0.41
CA TYR A 72 -8.43 19.54 -0.02
C TYR A 72 -7.97 20.98 0.23
N PRO A 73 -6.77 21.23 0.80
CA PRO A 73 -5.67 20.29 1.11
C PRO A 73 -5.63 19.75 2.55
N LEU A 74 -6.57 20.14 3.41
CA LEU A 74 -6.55 19.80 4.85
C LEU A 74 -6.70 18.30 5.10
N VAL A 75 -7.63 17.64 4.41
CA VAL A 75 -7.91 16.21 4.65
C VAL A 75 -6.70 15.32 4.34
N PRO A 76 -6.03 15.43 3.17
CA PRO A 76 -4.84 14.61 2.91
C PRO A 76 -3.63 15.02 3.76
N GLY A 77 -3.52 16.31 4.13
CA GLY A 77 -2.43 16.79 4.97
C GLY A 77 -2.50 16.21 6.39
N LEU A 78 -3.70 16.19 6.97
CA LEU A 78 -3.93 15.62 8.30
C LEU A 78 -3.74 14.11 8.32
N ALA A 79 -4.17 13.41 7.25
CA ALA A 79 -3.90 11.99 7.08
C ALA A 79 -2.40 11.69 6.92
N TRP A 80 -1.67 12.52 6.17
CA TRP A 80 -0.21 12.37 6.02
C TRP A 80 0.54 12.59 7.35
N LEU A 81 0.16 13.63 8.10
CA LEU A 81 0.71 13.89 9.44
C LEU A 81 0.39 12.74 10.42
N GLY A 82 -0.85 12.24 10.40
CA GLY A 82 -1.25 11.09 11.20
C GLY A 82 -0.43 9.84 10.88
N SER A 83 -0.16 9.57 9.59
CA SER A 83 0.70 8.46 9.19
C SER A 83 2.14 8.62 9.70
N ILE A 84 2.71 9.82 9.64
CA ILE A 84 4.07 10.08 10.17
C ILE A 84 4.10 9.91 11.70
N ALA A 85 3.12 10.47 12.39
CA ALA A 85 3.00 10.34 13.84
C ALA A 85 2.88 8.87 14.25
N PHE A 86 2.07 8.09 13.55
CA PHE A 86 1.92 6.65 13.80
C PHE A 86 3.24 5.90 13.61
N ILE A 87 3.96 6.15 12.51
CA ILE A 87 5.29 5.55 12.27
C ILE A 87 6.24 5.89 13.43
N GLY A 88 6.26 7.15 13.87
CA GLY A 88 7.05 7.59 15.02
C GLY A 88 6.70 6.86 16.31
N THR A 89 5.41 6.69 16.61
CA THR A 89 4.96 5.94 17.79
C THR A 89 5.24 4.44 17.70
N ALA A 90 5.14 3.85 16.51
CA ALA A 90 5.40 2.44 16.27
C ALA A 90 6.88 2.10 16.45
N LEU A 91 7.78 3.01 16.04
CA LEU A 91 9.23 2.89 16.25
C LEU A 91 9.60 2.84 17.74
N ILE A 92 8.90 3.60 18.59
CA ILE A 92 9.14 3.65 20.03
C ILE A 92 8.53 2.44 20.73
N SER A 93 7.34 2.01 20.30
CA SER A 93 6.58 0.96 20.97
C SER A 93 7.15 -0.43 20.70
N ASP A 94 7.62 -0.70 19.47
CA ASP A 94 8.03 -2.04 19.08
C ASP A 94 9.10 -2.01 17.99
N PHE A 95 10.32 -1.68 18.40
CA PHE A 95 11.45 -1.41 17.49
C PHE A 95 11.77 -2.58 16.56
N GLY A 96 11.65 -3.83 17.05
CA GLY A 96 11.92 -5.04 16.28
C GLY A 96 10.96 -5.23 15.10
N ASN A 97 9.66 -5.12 15.34
CA ASN A 97 8.63 -5.24 14.31
C ASN A 97 8.69 -4.06 13.33
N SER A 98 8.93 -2.84 13.83
CA SER A 98 9.11 -1.67 12.97
C SER A 98 10.30 -1.82 12.01
N LEU A 99 11.40 -2.44 12.43
CA LEU A 99 12.57 -2.65 11.57
C LEU A 99 12.27 -3.61 10.40
N ILE A 100 11.58 -4.72 10.69
CA ILE A 100 11.17 -5.70 9.68
C ILE A 100 10.22 -5.04 8.68
N ALA A 101 9.26 -4.26 9.16
CA ALA A 101 8.32 -3.58 8.28
C ALA A 101 8.99 -2.48 7.45
N LEU A 102 9.96 -1.74 8.00
CA LEU A 102 10.80 -0.78 7.26
C LEU A 102 11.59 -1.45 6.15
N THR A 103 12.24 -2.58 6.41
CA THR A 103 13.00 -3.32 5.40
C THR A 103 12.10 -3.88 4.30
N LEU A 104 10.87 -4.30 4.65
CA LEU A 104 9.87 -4.76 3.68
C LEU A 104 9.35 -3.61 2.80
N VAL A 105 9.12 -2.42 3.36
CA VAL A 105 8.81 -1.19 2.60
C VAL A 105 9.99 -0.81 1.70
N ALA A 106 11.21 -0.79 2.24
CA ALA A 106 12.41 -0.45 1.50
C ALA A 106 12.66 -1.43 0.34
N SER A 107 12.36 -2.71 0.52
CA SER A 107 12.47 -3.74 -0.54
C SER A 107 11.37 -3.64 -1.59
N SER A 108 10.27 -2.94 -1.33
CA SER A 108 9.24 -2.68 -2.36
C SER A 108 9.77 -1.79 -3.50
N TRP A 109 10.71 -0.87 -3.22
CA TRP A 109 11.34 -0.02 -4.23
C TRP A 109 12.19 -0.78 -5.28
N PRO A 110 13.16 -1.64 -4.90
CA PRO A 110 13.95 -2.41 -5.86
C PRO A 110 13.09 -3.43 -6.64
N VAL A 111 12.11 -4.06 -5.99
CA VAL A 111 11.16 -4.95 -6.67
C VAL A 111 10.39 -4.19 -7.75
N TYR A 112 9.91 -2.99 -7.43
CA TYR A 112 9.23 -2.13 -8.39
C TYR A 112 10.13 -1.72 -9.55
N ARG A 113 11.41 -1.39 -9.28
CA ARG A 113 12.38 -1.07 -10.33
C ARG A 113 12.64 -2.27 -11.27
N SER A 114 12.72 -3.49 -10.73
CA SER A 114 12.92 -4.71 -11.51
C SER A 114 11.70 -5.10 -12.36
N LEU A 115 10.49 -4.74 -11.91
CA LEU A 115 9.23 -5.02 -12.63
C LEU A 115 8.80 -3.90 -13.57
N ARG A 116 9.40 -2.71 -13.49
CA ARG A 116 9.18 -1.62 -14.45
C ARG A 116 9.79 -1.99 -15.80
N ARG A 117 9.00 -2.66 -16.63
CA ARG A 117 9.22 -2.66 -18.08
C ARG A 117 8.89 -1.26 -18.61
N PRO A 118 9.74 -0.64 -19.45
CA PRO A 118 9.41 0.64 -20.06
C PRO A 118 8.07 0.52 -20.80
N LEU A 119 7.12 1.41 -20.48
CA LEU A 119 5.87 1.51 -21.21
C LEU A 119 6.19 1.77 -22.69
N PRO A 120 5.62 1.01 -23.64
CA PRO A 120 5.74 1.35 -25.05
C PRO A 120 5.16 2.75 -25.26
N ALA A 121 5.92 3.61 -25.93
CA ALA A 121 5.51 4.95 -26.30
C ALA A 121 4.18 4.91 -27.08
N ASN A 122 3.29 5.86 -26.78
CA ASN A 122 2.01 6.03 -27.44
C ASN A 122 2.17 5.97 -28.98
N PRO A 123 1.38 5.18 -29.72
CA PRO A 123 1.35 5.29 -31.17
C PRO A 123 0.77 6.66 -31.58
N PRO A 124 1.30 7.29 -32.64
CA PRO A 124 0.71 8.51 -33.18
C PRO A 124 -0.68 8.21 -33.75
N GLY A 125 -1.67 9.01 -33.36
CA GLY A 125 -3.03 8.99 -33.87
C GLY A 125 -3.73 10.28 -33.49
#